data_AF-J5J884-F1
#
_entry.id   AF-J5J884-F1
#
_cell.length_a   1.000
_cell.length_b   1.000
_cell.length_c   1.000
_cell.angle_alpha   90.00
_cell.angle_beta   90.00
_cell.angle_gamma   90.00
#
_symmetry.space_group_name_H-M   'P 1'
#
loop_
_entity.id
_entity.type
_entity.pdbx_description
1 polymer ?
#
loop_
_entity_poly.entity_id
_entity_poly.type
_entity_poly.pdbx_seq_one_letter_code
_entity_poly.pdbx_strand_id
1 'polypeptide(L)'
;MWFPNALLVVLLSASSALACTLPTDVPSNNVSQGFAIQVQNASYPVIHNRRMNLWAAGGGDQHLYLSPAGAPASDLTLVNGVITQLSGGKTIRAVINGEYTAFDDTTKMFMTERGDPRAIYDVKYGCNQDTDAVQTELAFKERSGVTGGHLCVRLASGDRYEFRYSPPGNNLVDNPSRLCIKVTLAIVRN
;
A
#
# COMPACT_ATOMS: atom_id res chain seq x y z
N MET A 1 -42.34 -48.08 2.91
CA MET A 1 -40.89 -47.94 2.70
C MET A 1 -40.67 -46.65 1.91
N TRP A 2 -40.21 -45.60 2.57
CA TRP A 2 -39.98 -44.28 1.96
C TRP A 2 -38.56 -44.22 1.38
N PHE A 3 -38.42 -43.86 0.11
CA PHE A 3 -37.14 -43.52 -0.49
C PHE A 3 -36.78 -42.07 -0.13
N PRO A 4 -35.56 -41.76 0.35
CA PRO A 4 -35.15 -40.38 0.50
C PRO A 4 -34.72 -39.82 -0.87
N ASN A 5 -35.31 -38.69 -1.25
CA ASN A 5 -34.89 -37.90 -2.40
C ASN A 5 -33.48 -37.34 -2.16
N ALA A 6 -32.52 -37.74 -3.00
CA ALA A 6 -31.21 -37.12 -3.05
C ALA A 6 -31.35 -35.73 -3.71
N LEU A 7 -31.23 -34.67 -2.91
CA LEU A 7 -31.13 -33.30 -3.41
C LEU A 7 -29.66 -33.04 -3.79
N LEU A 8 -29.38 -33.08 -5.10
CA LEU A 8 -28.09 -32.69 -5.66
C LEU A 8 -28.02 -31.15 -5.69
N VAL A 9 -27.32 -30.55 -4.73
CA VAL A 9 -27.03 -29.11 -4.75
C VAL A 9 -25.90 -28.87 -5.75
N VAL A 10 -26.23 -28.35 -6.92
CA VAL A 10 -25.25 -27.83 -7.89
C VAL A 10 -24.81 -26.45 -7.39
N LEU A 11 -23.60 -26.37 -6.84
CA LEU A 11 -22.94 -25.09 -6.56
C LEU A 11 -22.54 -24.47 -7.91
N LEU A 12 -23.34 -23.50 -8.36
CA LEU A 12 -23.02 -22.66 -9.51
C LEU A 12 -21.66 -22.00 -9.26
N SER A 13 -20.72 -22.28 -10.15
CA SER A 13 -19.43 -21.60 -10.21
C SER A 13 -19.71 -20.13 -10.54
N ALA A 14 -19.52 -19.24 -9.55
CA ALA A 14 -19.49 -17.81 -9.83
C ALA A 14 -18.23 -17.53 -10.66
N SER A 15 -18.38 -17.49 -11.99
CA SER A 15 -17.39 -16.84 -12.84
C SER A 15 -17.41 -15.35 -12.49
N SER A 16 -16.47 -14.91 -11.66
CA SER A 16 -16.21 -13.48 -11.47
C SER A 16 -15.79 -12.92 -12.83
N ALA A 17 -16.76 -12.33 -13.53
CA ALA A 17 -16.51 -11.48 -14.68
C ALA A 17 -15.50 -10.39 -14.28
N LEU A 18 -14.68 -9.95 -15.24
CA LEU A 18 -13.66 -8.92 -15.03
C LEU A 18 -14.29 -7.72 -14.28
N ALA A 19 -13.76 -7.39 -13.09
CA ALA A 19 -14.17 -6.23 -12.32
C ALA A 19 -14.04 -4.93 -13.14
N CYS A 20 -13.03 -4.81 -14.00
CA CYS A 20 -12.91 -3.69 -14.91
C CYS A 20 -12.08 -4.06 -16.16
N THR A 21 -12.25 -3.32 -17.25
CA THR A 21 -11.37 -3.46 -18.43
C THR A 21 -10.17 -2.54 -18.26
N LEU A 22 -8.99 -3.14 -18.09
CA LEU A 22 -7.76 -2.37 -17.90
C LEU A 22 -7.22 -1.84 -19.24
N PRO A 23 -6.70 -0.60 -19.28
CA PRO A 23 -5.92 -0.12 -20.42
C PRO A 23 -4.70 -1.01 -20.69
N THR A 24 -4.27 -1.08 -21.95
CA THR A 24 -3.13 -1.90 -22.37
C THR A 24 -1.80 -1.14 -22.38
N ASP A 25 -1.83 0.19 -22.28
CA ASP A 25 -0.63 0.99 -22.18
C ASP A 25 0.04 0.83 -20.80
N VAL A 26 1.35 1.02 -20.77
CA VAL A 26 2.15 0.97 -19.54
C VAL A 26 2.19 2.36 -18.93
N PRO A 27 1.67 2.55 -17.71
CA PRO A 27 1.73 3.85 -17.05
C PRO A 27 3.16 4.32 -16.81
N SER A 28 3.35 5.64 -16.86
CA SER A 28 4.62 6.28 -16.51
C SER A 28 4.96 6.09 -15.02
N ASN A 29 6.20 5.72 -14.73
CA ASN A 29 6.78 5.76 -13.38
C ASN A 29 7.14 7.18 -12.90
N ASN A 30 6.73 8.21 -13.65
CA ASN A 30 6.81 9.61 -13.28
C ASN A 30 5.40 10.21 -13.25
N VAL A 31 5.02 10.79 -12.11
CA VAL A 31 3.75 11.50 -11.88
C VAL A 31 4.08 12.85 -11.27
N SER A 32 4.01 13.90 -12.09
CA SER A 32 4.37 15.28 -11.70
C SER A 32 3.22 16.05 -11.04
N GLN A 33 1.98 15.63 -11.28
CA GLN A 33 0.81 16.19 -10.59
C GLN A 33 0.77 15.67 -9.15
N GLY A 34 0.44 16.56 -8.21
CA GLY A 34 0.20 16.20 -6.81
C GLY A 34 -0.88 15.12 -6.68
N PHE A 35 -0.60 14.10 -5.87
CA PHE A 35 -1.56 13.06 -5.54
C PHE A 35 -1.54 12.68 -4.05
N ALA A 36 -2.62 12.05 -3.61
CA ALA A 36 -2.71 11.32 -2.37
C ALA A 36 -2.64 9.81 -2.63
N ILE A 37 -2.26 9.05 -1.61
CA ILE A 37 -2.32 7.58 -1.65
C ILE A 37 -3.48 7.13 -0.78
N GLN A 38 -4.33 6.25 -1.32
CA GLN A 38 -5.43 5.63 -0.60
C GLN A 38 -5.22 4.11 -0.56
N VAL A 39 -5.42 3.51 0.62
CA VAL A 39 -5.34 2.06 0.78
C VAL A 39 -6.62 1.39 0.29
N GLN A 40 -6.47 0.39 -0.57
CA GLN A 40 -7.53 -0.51 -1.04
C GLN A 40 -7.32 -1.88 -0.40
N ASN A 41 -8.27 -2.29 0.45
CA ASN A 41 -8.32 -3.61 1.10
C ASN A 41 -9.72 -3.86 1.70
N ALA A 42 -10.68 -4.23 0.86
CA ALA A 42 -12.07 -4.50 1.26
C ALA A 42 -12.18 -5.60 2.33
N SER A 43 -11.23 -6.54 2.38
CA SER A 43 -11.16 -7.60 3.40
C SER A 43 -10.78 -7.08 4.80
N TYR A 44 -10.22 -5.87 4.90
CA TYR A 44 -9.93 -5.19 6.18
C TYR A 44 -10.58 -3.79 6.22
N PRO A 45 -11.88 -3.70 6.55
CA PRO A 45 -12.62 -2.44 6.52
C PRO A 45 -12.01 -1.31 7.36
N VAL A 46 -11.32 -1.63 8.46
CA VAL A 46 -10.70 -0.65 9.36
C VAL A 46 -9.55 0.14 8.71
N ILE A 47 -8.93 -0.39 7.65
CA ILE A 47 -7.88 0.29 6.86
C ILE A 47 -8.35 0.70 5.46
N HIS A 48 -9.44 0.12 4.98
CA HIS A 48 -9.95 0.35 3.64
C HIS A 48 -10.34 1.80 3.42
N ASN A 49 -9.98 2.36 2.26
CA ASN A 49 -10.25 3.73 1.85
C ASN A 49 -9.62 4.81 2.73
N ARG A 50 -8.74 4.45 3.67
CA ARG A 50 -7.97 5.43 4.43
C ARG A 50 -6.79 5.94 3.62
N ARG A 51 -6.52 7.24 3.78
CA ARG A 51 -5.43 7.91 3.07
C ARG A 51 -4.12 7.80 3.85
N MET A 52 -3.01 7.76 3.13
CA MET A 52 -1.70 7.93 3.72
C MET A 52 -1.52 9.39 4.12
N ASN A 53 -1.17 9.59 5.38
CA ASN A 53 -0.82 10.84 6.01
C ASN A 53 0.67 10.83 6.40
N LEU A 54 1.21 12.03 6.59
CA LEU A 54 2.59 12.27 6.99
C LEU A 54 2.62 12.82 8.41
N TRP A 55 3.36 12.16 9.29
CA TRP A 55 3.56 12.60 10.67
C TRP A 55 4.99 13.08 10.85
N ALA A 56 5.16 14.35 11.21
CA ALA A 56 6.47 14.94 11.45
C ALA A 56 7.21 14.20 12.58
N ALA A 57 8.32 13.57 12.23
CA ALA A 57 9.31 13.04 13.14
C ALA A 57 10.49 14.01 13.21
N GLY A 58 11.24 13.99 14.32
CA GLY A 58 12.40 14.84 14.49
C GLY A 58 13.40 14.71 13.32
N GLY A 59 14.19 15.75 13.06
CA GLY A 59 15.21 15.70 12.01
C GLY A 59 14.69 15.84 10.57
N GLY A 60 13.46 16.32 10.38
CA GLY A 60 12.87 16.54 9.05
C GLY A 60 12.22 15.31 8.43
N ASP A 61 12.17 14.20 9.16
CA ASP A 61 11.54 12.96 8.71
C ASP A 61 10.02 13.04 8.78
N GLN A 62 9.34 12.32 7.90
CA GLN A 62 7.89 12.19 7.91
C GLN A 62 7.52 10.71 7.96
N HIS A 63 6.99 10.27 9.10
CA HIS A 63 6.50 8.90 9.23
C HIS A 63 5.20 8.72 8.43
N LEU A 64 5.06 7.55 7.80
CA LEU A 64 3.88 7.21 7.03
C LEU A 64 2.83 6.53 7.92
N TYR A 65 1.66 7.13 8.03
CA TYR A 65 0.52 6.59 8.79
C TYR A 65 -0.77 6.63 7.96
N LEU A 66 -1.76 5.84 8.32
CA LEU A 66 -3.12 6.02 7.80
C LEU A 66 -3.86 7.11 8.58
N SER A 67 -4.59 7.97 7.87
CA SER A 67 -5.54 8.95 8.43
C SER A 67 -6.44 8.28 9.47
N PRO A 68 -6.75 8.90 10.62
CA PRO A 68 -6.55 10.31 10.94
C PRO A 68 -5.17 10.63 11.52
N ALA A 69 -4.27 9.66 11.68
CA ALA A 69 -2.97 9.91 12.27
C ALA A 69 -2.06 10.66 11.29
N GLY A 70 -1.47 11.78 11.73
CA GLY A 70 -0.60 12.63 10.91
C GLY A 70 -1.37 13.63 10.05
N ALA A 71 -0.64 14.50 9.36
CA ALA A 71 -1.21 15.49 8.46
C ALA A 71 -1.57 14.86 7.10
N PRO A 72 -2.69 15.25 6.47
CA PRO A 72 -3.02 14.83 5.11
C PRO A 72 -1.90 15.14 4.12
N ALA A 73 -1.64 14.21 3.19
CA ALA A 73 -0.69 14.39 2.11
C ALA A 73 -1.38 14.19 0.75
N SER A 74 -1.40 15.24 -0.07
CA SER A 74 -2.06 15.24 -1.40
C SER A 74 -1.23 15.91 -2.49
N ASP A 75 -0.03 16.37 -2.14
CA ASP A 75 0.97 17.00 -2.97
C ASP A 75 2.17 16.06 -3.22
N LEU A 76 1.96 14.75 -3.07
CA LEU A 76 2.98 13.75 -3.39
C LEU A 76 3.17 13.70 -4.91
N THR A 77 4.40 13.43 -5.32
CA THR A 77 4.79 13.19 -6.70
C THR A 77 5.51 11.85 -6.79
N LEU A 78 5.65 11.32 -8.01
CA LEU A 78 6.42 10.11 -8.28
C LEU A 78 7.55 10.47 -9.24
N VAL A 79 8.80 10.25 -8.83
CA VAL A 79 9.98 10.52 -9.64
C VAL A 79 10.78 9.23 -9.79
N ASN A 80 10.86 8.70 -11.00
CA ASN A 80 11.49 7.42 -11.32
C ASN A 80 11.04 6.30 -10.37
N GLY A 81 9.74 6.22 -10.12
CA GLY A 81 9.15 5.21 -9.23
C GLY A 81 9.33 5.49 -7.75
N VAL A 82 9.83 6.66 -7.31
CA VAL A 82 10.00 7.01 -5.89
C VAL A 82 9.01 8.09 -5.48
N ILE A 83 8.20 7.82 -4.46
CA ILE A 83 7.28 8.81 -3.87
C ILE A 83 8.11 9.95 -3.28
N THR A 84 7.80 11.17 -3.69
CA THR A 84 8.59 12.38 -3.43
C THR A 84 7.67 13.53 -3.03
N GLN A 85 8.12 14.38 -2.11
CA GLN A 85 7.41 15.60 -1.69
C GLN A 85 8.42 16.74 -1.46
N LEU A 86 8.02 17.98 -1.72
CA LEU A 86 8.76 19.15 -1.25
C LEU A 86 8.24 19.54 0.14
N SER A 87 9.10 19.48 1.15
CA SER A 87 8.76 19.82 2.53
C SER A 87 9.82 20.74 3.11
N GLY A 88 9.42 21.93 3.57
CA GLY A 88 10.36 22.92 4.12
C GLY A 88 11.49 23.33 3.16
N GLY A 89 11.22 23.37 1.85
CA GLY A 89 12.21 23.66 0.81
C GLY A 89 13.16 22.49 0.48
N LYS A 90 12.95 21.31 1.07
CA LYS A 90 13.77 20.11 0.87
C LYS A 90 12.96 19.02 0.19
N THR A 91 13.58 18.30 -0.72
CA THR A 91 12.95 17.15 -1.37
C THR A 91 13.10 15.91 -0.48
N ILE A 92 12.00 15.48 0.13
CA ILE A 92 11.93 14.24 0.89
C ILE A 92 11.38 13.11 0.02
N ARG A 93 11.85 11.88 0.24
CA ARG A 93 11.53 10.70 -0.56
C ARG A 93 11.16 9.54 0.33
N ALA A 94 10.24 8.68 -0.11
CA ALA A 94 9.88 7.47 0.61
C ALA A 94 11.05 6.46 0.65
N VAL A 95 11.36 5.99 1.84
CA VAL A 95 12.49 5.11 2.14
C VAL A 95 12.09 3.97 3.06
N ILE A 96 12.93 2.94 3.08
CA ILE A 96 12.79 1.73 3.88
C ILE A 96 14.08 1.55 4.67
N ASN A 97 14.13 2.18 5.84
CA ASN A 97 15.24 2.06 6.77
C ASN A 97 14.86 2.54 8.18
N GLY A 98 13.57 2.52 8.51
CA GLY A 98 13.12 2.92 9.83
C GLY A 98 13.38 1.81 10.83
N GLU A 99 12.61 1.81 11.91
CA GLU A 99 12.61 0.73 12.89
C GLU A 99 12.39 -0.65 12.23
N TYR A 100 13.36 -1.55 12.40
CA TYR A 100 13.19 -2.96 12.11
C TYR A 100 12.51 -3.66 13.29
N THR A 101 11.52 -4.50 13.02
CA THR A 101 10.83 -5.28 14.04
C THR A 101 11.00 -6.77 13.77
N ALA A 102 11.79 -7.45 14.60
CA ALA A 102 12.09 -8.87 14.47
C ALA A 102 10.87 -9.79 14.65
N PHE A 103 9.82 -9.33 15.32
CA PHE A 103 8.61 -10.11 15.56
C PHE A 103 7.89 -10.52 14.27
N ASP A 104 7.83 -9.61 13.29
CA ASP A 104 7.17 -9.80 12.00
C ASP A 104 8.11 -9.63 10.80
N ASP A 105 9.42 -9.49 11.05
CA ASP A 105 10.46 -9.26 10.04
C ASP A 105 10.08 -8.11 9.08
N THR A 106 9.58 -7.01 9.66
CA THR A 106 9.22 -5.82 8.88
C THR A 106 10.14 -4.64 9.19
N THR A 107 10.33 -3.77 8.20
CA THR A 107 11.04 -2.50 8.37
C THR A 107 10.10 -1.34 8.16
N LYS A 108 10.12 -0.37 9.08
CA LYS A 108 9.27 0.83 8.99
C LYS A 108 9.65 1.72 7.81
N MET A 109 8.62 2.26 7.16
CA MET A 109 8.75 3.24 6.09
C MET A 109 8.53 4.66 6.59
N PHE A 110 9.24 5.60 5.97
CA PHE A 110 9.13 7.03 6.24
C PHE A 110 9.61 7.82 5.02
N MET A 111 9.43 9.13 5.02
CA MET A 111 10.02 10.02 4.01
C MET A 111 11.11 10.87 4.65
N THR A 112 12.21 11.06 3.92
CA THR A 112 13.35 11.85 4.39
C THR A 112 14.14 12.44 3.22
N GLU A 113 14.90 13.50 3.49
CA GLU A 113 15.87 14.07 2.54
C GLU A 113 17.12 13.20 2.40
N ARG A 114 17.40 12.35 3.40
CA ARG A 114 18.58 11.50 3.46
C ARG A 114 18.64 10.48 2.31
N GLY A 115 19.82 9.93 2.10
CA GLY A 115 20.14 8.90 1.10
C GLY A 115 19.73 7.47 1.47
N ASP A 116 18.79 7.29 2.41
CA ASP A 116 18.31 5.97 2.84
C ASP A 116 17.74 5.15 1.66
N PRO A 117 17.79 3.79 1.73
CA PRO A 117 17.24 2.90 0.72
C PRO A 117 15.81 3.29 0.30
N ARG A 118 15.63 3.68 -0.97
CA ARG A 118 14.34 4.08 -1.55
C ARG A 118 13.38 2.91 -1.64
N ALA A 119 12.10 3.20 -1.37
CA ALA A 119 11.00 2.38 -1.82
C ALA A 119 10.72 2.71 -3.29
N ILE A 120 10.89 1.75 -4.18
CA ILE A 120 10.72 1.93 -5.62
C ILE A 120 9.46 1.18 -6.05
N TYR A 121 8.68 1.84 -6.88
CA TYR A 121 7.40 1.37 -7.39
C TYR A 121 7.40 1.41 -8.91
N ASP A 122 6.76 0.41 -9.51
CA ASP A 122 6.19 0.56 -10.85
C ASP A 122 4.75 1.07 -10.73
N VAL A 123 4.24 1.70 -11.79
CA VAL A 123 2.85 2.14 -11.88
C VAL A 123 2.07 1.19 -12.76
N LYS A 124 0.88 0.78 -12.30
CA LYS A 124 -0.01 -0.11 -13.06
C LYS A 124 -1.46 0.36 -12.96
N TYR A 125 -2.30 -0.16 -13.85
CA TYR A 125 -3.74 -0.08 -13.71
C TYR A 125 -4.26 -1.24 -12.84
N GLY A 126 -5.33 -0.97 -12.10
CA GLY A 126 -6.09 -1.97 -11.35
C GLY A 126 -7.56 -1.57 -11.27
N CYS A 127 -8.37 -2.39 -10.61
CA CYS A 127 -9.79 -2.13 -10.41
C CYS A 127 -10.03 -1.69 -8.96
N ASN A 128 -10.80 -0.62 -8.79
CA ASN A 128 -11.29 -0.20 -7.50
C ASN A 128 -12.20 -1.28 -6.90
N GLN A 129 -11.97 -1.65 -5.63
CA GLN A 129 -12.64 -2.79 -5.01
C GLN A 129 -14.11 -2.55 -4.65
N ASP A 130 -14.55 -1.28 -4.61
CA ASP A 130 -15.91 -0.88 -4.28
C ASP A 130 -16.77 -0.60 -5.53
N THR A 131 -16.13 -0.04 -6.55
CA THR A 131 -16.83 0.58 -7.69
C THR A 131 -16.52 -0.06 -9.02
N ASP A 132 -15.58 -1.00 -9.07
CA ASP A 132 -15.18 -1.66 -10.32
C ASP A 132 -14.65 -0.67 -11.38
N ALA A 133 -14.33 0.56 -10.98
CA ALA A 133 -13.72 1.55 -11.85
C ALA A 133 -12.21 1.30 -12.02
N VAL A 134 -11.67 1.60 -13.20
CA VAL A 134 -10.22 1.59 -13.41
C VAL A 134 -9.57 2.64 -12.51
N GLN A 135 -8.49 2.24 -11.82
CA GLN A 135 -7.67 3.12 -10.99
C GLN A 135 -6.18 2.94 -11.32
N THR A 136 -5.38 3.93 -10.96
CA THR A 136 -3.91 3.82 -11.01
C THR A 136 -3.40 3.36 -9.65
N GLU A 137 -2.49 2.38 -9.64
CA GLU A 137 -1.92 1.79 -8.43
C GLU A 137 -0.39 1.87 -8.44
N LEU A 138 0.18 2.00 -7.25
CA LEU A 138 1.62 1.82 -7.04
C LEU A 138 1.90 0.34 -6.74
N ALA A 139 2.60 -0.33 -7.65
CA ALA A 139 3.09 -1.68 -7.46
C ALA A 139 4.50 -1.63 -6.86
N PHE A 140 4.67 -2.10 -5.63
CA PHE A 140 5.99 -2.15 -5.01
C PHE A 140 6.93 -3.06 -5.82
N LYS A 141 8.11 -2.54 -6.14
CA LYS A 141 9.10 -3.22 -6.98
C LYS A 141 10.29 -3.68 -6.15
N GLU A 142 10.93 -2.74 -5.44
CA GLU A 142 12.16 -3.03 -4.73
C GLU A 142 12.50 -2.04 -3.62
N ARG A 143 13.38 -2.49 -2.74
CA ARG A 143 14.14 -1.68 -1.78
C ARG A 143 15.57 -1.53 -2.29
N SER A 144 15.85 -0.49 -3.09
CA SER A 144 17.19 -0.14 -3.59
C SER A 144 18.09 -1.35 -3.90
N GLY A 145 17.73 -2.11 -4.93
CA GLY A 145 18.46 -3.31 -5.35
C GLY A 145 17.99 -4.62 -4.72
N VAL A 146 17.14 -4.60 -3.69
CA VAL A 146 16.46 -5.81 -3.19
C VAL A 146 15.07 -5.90 -3.81
N THR A 147 14.95 -6.70 -4.87
CA THR A 147 13.71 -6.90 -5.63
C THR A 147 12.68 -7.74 -4.86
N GLY A 148 11.41 -7.35 -4.96
CA GLY A 148 10.28 -8.07 -4.40
C GLY A 148 9.98 -7.72 -2.94
N GLY A 149 9.20 -8.57 -2.28
CA GLY A 149 8.57 -8.24 -1.00
C GLY A 149 7.24 -7.54 -1.21
N HIS A 150 6.70 -6.92 -0.16
CA HIS A 150 5.47 -6.14 -0.27
C HIS A 150 5.37 -5.08 0.81
N LEU A 151 4.48 -4.12 0.56
CA LEU A 151 4.09 -3.15 1.57
C LEU A 151 2.85 -3.61 2.30
N CYS A 152 2.80 -3.26 3.57
CA CYS A 152 1.68 -3.54 4.44
C CYS A 152 1.47 -2.38 5.41
N VAL A 153 0.32 -2.42 6.08
CA VAL A 153 0.04 -1.55 7.22
C VAL A 153 -0.08 -2.38 8.48
N ARG A 154 0.49 -1.87 9.56
CA ARG A 154 0.50 -2.54 10.87
C ARG A 154 -0.02 -1.61 11.94
N LEU A 155 -0.80 -2.15 12.88
CA LEU A 155 -1.20 -1.41 14.07
C LEU A 155 0.03 -1.11 14.94
N ALA A 156 0.20 0.14 15.29
CA ALA A 156 1.23 0.67 16.17
C ALA A 156 0.60 1.31 17.40
N SER A 157 1.44 1.80 18.32
CA SER A 157 0.98 2.42 19.57
C SER A 157 -0.01 3.57 19.33
N GLY A 158 -1.05 3.62 20.17
CA GLY A 158 -2.11 4.64 20.09
C GLY A 158 -3.10 4.43 18.95
N ASP A 159 -3.34 3.18 18.55
CA ASP A 159 -4.27 2.77 17.49
C ASP A 159 -4.01 3.41 16.11
N ARG A 160 -2.72 3.63 15.83
CA ARG A 160 -2.25 4.22 14.57
C ARG A 160 -1.75 3.13 13.65
N TYR A 161 -2.15 3.17 12.38
CA TYR A 161 -1.67 2.20 11.39
C TYR A 161 -0.49 2.80 10.64
N GLU A 162 0.68 2.18 10.73
CA GLU A 162 1.91 2.63 10.08
C GLU A 162 2.28 1.76 8.88
N PHE A 163 2.94 2.36 7.89
CA PHE A 163 3.41 1.63 6.73
C PHE A 163 4.72 0.90 7.03
N ARG A 164 4.76 -0.35 6.60
CA ARG A 164 5.86 -1.29 6.79
C ARG A 164 6.19 -1.96 5.46
N TYR A 165 7.46 -2.33 5.32
CA TYR A 165 7.96 -3.21 4.27
C TYR A 165 8.23 -4.59 4.85
N SER A 166 7.73 -5.61 4.17
CA SER A 166 8.05 -7.01 4.41
C SER A 166 8.94 -7.54 3.27
N PRO A 167 10.11 -8.13 3.56
CA PRO A 167 11.04 -8.60 2.55
C PRO A 167 10.53 -9.83 1.79
N PRO A 168 11.13 -10.16 0.62
CA PRO A 168 10.82 -11.38 -0.11
C PRO A 168 10.92 -12.63 0.77
N GLY A 169 9.93 -13.52 0.68
CA GLY A 169 9.93 -14.80 1.39
C GLY A 169 9.62 -14.72 2.89
N ASN A 170 9.28 -13.54 3.42
CA ASN A 170 8.84 -13.42 4.81
C ASN A 170 7.42 -13.98 4.99
N ASN A 171 7.33 -15.16 5.60
CA ASN A 171 6.07 -15.81 5.94
C ASN A 171 5.57 -15.47 7.36
N LEU A 172 6.32 -14.67 8.13
CA LEU A 172 5.91 -14.28 9.50
C LEU A 172 4.69 -13.36 9.49
N VAL A 173 4.50 -12.60 8.41
CA VAL A 173 3.38 -11.66 8.21
C VAL A 173 2.05 -12.33 7.91
N ASP A 174 2.08 -13.60 7.47
CA ASP A 174 0.87 -14.40 7.22
C ASP A 174 0.25 -14.91 8.53
N ASN A 175 0.97 -14.79 9.65
CA ASN A 175 0.44 -15.14 10.95
C ASN A 175 -0.59 -14.07 11.39
N PRO A 176 -1.86 -14.44 11.67
CA PRO A 176 -2.88 -13.48 12.10
C PRO A 176 -2.56 -12.76 13.43
N SER A 177 -1.62 -13.26 14.23
CA SER A 177 -1.12 -12.59 15.44
C SER A 177 0.00 -11.57 15.16
N ARG A 178 0.47 -11.49 13.91
CA ARG A 178 1.61 -10.68 13.45
C ARG A 178 1.22 -9.79 12.27
N LEU A 179 0.07 -9.13 12.42
CA LEU A 179 -0.67 -8.44 11.36
C LEU A 179 0.13 -7.31 10.69
N CYS A 180 0.85 -7.66 9.64
CA CYS A 180 1.31 -6.76 8.59
C CYS A 180 0.32 -6.94 7.43
N ILE A 181 -0.74 -6.14 7.44
CA ILE A 181 -1.87 -6.29 6.51
C ILE A 181 -1.43 -5.79 5.14
N LYS A 182 -1.25 -6.70 4.18
CA LYS A 182 -0.89 -6.35 2.80
C LYS A 182 -1.94 -5.43 2.20
N VAL A 183 -1.50 -4.41 1.46
CA VAL A 183 -2.38 -3.37 0.90
C VAL A 183 -2.12 -3.10 -0.57
N THR A 184 -3.17 -2.69 -1.28
CA THR A 184 -3.05 -2.01 -2.57
C THR A 184 -2.99 -0.50 -2.33
N LEU A 185 -2.08 0.19 -3.02
CA LEU A 185 -1.90 1.64 -2.93
C LEU A 185 -2.48 2.30 -4.19
N ALA A 186 -3.67 2.87 -4.07
CA ALA A 186 -4.31 3.61 -5.16
C ALA A 186 -3.85 5.07 -5.16
N ILE A 187 -3.54 5.61 -6.34
CA ILE A 187 -3.27 7.03 -6.55
C ILE A 187 -4.60 7.76 -6.68
N VAL A 188 -4.82 8.78 -5.84
CA VAL A 188 -6.00 9.64 -5.88
C VAL A 188 -5.57 11.06 -6.20
N ARG A 189 -6.10 11.62 -7.29
CA ARG A 189 -5.89 13.00 -7.72
C ARG A 189 -7.15 13.80 -7.38
N ASN A 190 -6.96 15.03 -6.89
CA ASN A 190 -8.06 15.99 -6.73
C ASN A 190 -8.39 16.64 -8.08
#